data_AF-A0A8T0T4P9-F1
#
_entry.id   AF-A0A8T0T4P9-F1
#
_cell.length_a   1.000
_cell.length_b   1.000
_cell.length_c   1.000
_cell.angle_alpha   90.00
_cell.angle_beta   90.00
_cell.angle_gamma   90.00
#
_symmetry.space_group_name_H-M   'P 1'
#
loop_
_entity.id
_entity.type
_entity.pdbx_description
1 polymer ?
#
loop_
_entity_poly.entity_id
_entity_poly.type
_entity_poly.pdbx_seq_one_letter_code
_entity_poly.pdbx_strand_id
1 'polypeptide(L)'
;MSMDYIYDYMLHLLTEYAKLLRYKPTVPEKAVEICTESIACPAQGLHRDCMMDSMERHVASFEPCTLPPQFTPEEAKGIADREADVLRKVENMEG
;
A
#
# COMPACT_ATOMS: atom_id res chain seq x y z
N MET A 1 4.33 12.27 10.08
CA MET A 1 5.15 11.86 8.92
C MET A 1 4.27 11.03 8.02
N SER A 2 4.00 11.46 6.79
CA SER A 2 3.30 10.62 5.80
C SER A 2 4.30 9.75 5.06
N MET A 3 3.82 8.64 4.50
CA MET A 3 4.63 7.75 3.65
C MET A 3 5.18 8.47 2.41
N ASP A 4 4.45 9.48 1.92
CA ASP A 4 4.84 10.26 0.73
C ASP A 4 6.22 10.90 0.88
N TYR A 5 6.51 11.49 2.05
CA TYR A 5 7.83 12.09 2.32
C TYR A 5 8.97 11.07 2.28
N ILE A 6 8.71 9.81 2.68
CA ILE A 6 9.73 8.74 2.63
C ILE A 6 9.99 8.36 1.18
N TYR A 7 8.93 8.20 0.37
CA TYR A 7 9.06 7.91 -1.05
C TYR A 7 9.75 9.03 -1.82
N ASP A 8 9.40 10.29 -1.56
CA ASP A 8 10.04 11.47 -2.14
C ASP A 8 11.53 11.53 -1.79
N TYR A 9 11.87 11.26 -0.53
CA TYR A 9 13.26 11.23 -0.09
C TYR A 9 14.06 10.11 -0.76
N MET A 10 13.51 8.89 -0.83
CA MET A 10 14.17 7.76 -1.51
C MET A 10 14.41 8.06 -2.99
N LEU A 11 13.40 8.61 -3.68
CA LEU A 11 13.53 8.98 -5.09
C LEU A 11 14.57 10.08 -5.29
N HIS A 12 14.54 11.12 -4.45
CA HIS A 12 15.51 12.21 -4.49
C HIS A 12 16.93 11.68 -4.32
N LEU A 13 17.17 10.83 -3.32
CA LEU A 13 18.48 10.27 -3.02
C LEU A 13 19.02 9.42 -4.18
N LEU A 14 18.20 8.55 -4.76
CA LEU A 14 18.59 7.73 -5.92
C LEU A 14 18.90 8.60 -7.14
N THR A 15 18.12 9.65 -7.36
CA THR A 15 18.29 10.58 -8.49
C THR A 15 19.58 11.37 -8.37
N GLU A 16 19.86 11.98 -7.21
CA GLU A 16 21.08 12.74 -7.00
C GLU A 16 22.33 11.85 -7.01
N TYR A 17 22.24 10.64 -6.46
CA TYR A 17 23.35 9.69 -6.49
C TYR A 17 23.67 9.21 -7.91
N ALA A 18 22.65 8.97 -8.73
CA ALA A 18 22.84 8.55 -10.12
C ALA A 18 23.65 9.57 -10.94
N LYS A 19 23.56 10.87 -10.64
CA LYS A 19 24.34 11.93 -11.30
C LYS A 19 25.84 11.84 -11.03
N LEU A 20 26.24 11.18 -9.94
CA LEU A 20 27.65 11.02 -9.57
C LEU A 20 28.34 9.88 -10.34
N LEU A 21 27.58 9.05 -11.05
CA LEU A 21 28.11 7.91 -11.79
C LEU A 21 29.01 8.37 -12.95
N ARG A 22 30.26 7.92 -12.92
CA ARG A 22 31.28 8.23 -13.95
C ARG A 22 31.39 7.17 -15.05
N TYR A 23 30.44 6.23 -15.08
CA TYR A 23 30.39 5.14 -16.06
C TYR A 23 28.97 4.95 -16.54
N LYS A 24 28.80 4.28 -17.69
CA LYS A 24 27.49 3.92 -18.21
C LYS A 24 26.99 2.66 -17.50
N PRO A 25 25.90 2.71 -16.70
CA PRO A 25 25.34 1.52 -16.07
C PRO A 25 24.95 0.50 -17.12
N THR A 26 25.30 -0.76 -16.88
CA THR A 26 24.98 -1.89 -17.75
C THR A 26 24.45 -3.02 -16.88
N VAL A 27 23.44 -3.74 -17.36
CA VAL A 27 22.83 -4.85 -16.61
C VAL A 27 23.83 -6.01 -16.49
N PRO A 28 24.18 -6.46 -15.28
CA PRO A 28 25.05 -7.63 -15.10
C PRO A 28 24.40 -8.92 -15.60
N GLU A 29 25.19 -9.89 -16.07
CA GLU A 29 24.68 -11.19 -16.57
C GLU A 29 23.85 -11.97 -15.54
N LYS A 30 24.13 -11.79 -14.24
CA LYS A 30 23.44 -12.46 -13.13
C LYS A 30 22.34 -11.61 -12.50
N ALA A 31 22.01 -10.47 -13.11
CA ALA A 31 20.92 -9.64 -12.61
C ALA A 31 19.59 -10.39 -12.78
N VAL A 32 18.79 -10.40 -11.71
CA VAL A 32 17.41 -10.90 -11.74
C VAL A 32 16.51 -9.68 -11.83
N GLU A 33 15.65 -9.66 -12.84
CA GLU A 33 14.64 -8.61 -12.97
C GLU A 33 13.65 -8.70 -11.81
N ILE A 34 13.42 -7.57 -11.14
CA ILE A 34 12.39 -7.44 -10.11
C ILE A 34 11.20 -6.68 -10.71
N CYS A 35 10.13 -7.41 -11.03
CA CYS A 35 8.80 -6.86 -11.30
C CYS A 35 7.93 -6.92 -10.03
N THR A 36 6.85 -6.17 -9.96
CA THR A 36 5.88 -6.21 -8.85
C THR A 36 5.36 -7.62 -8.56
N GLU A 37 5.14 -8.41 -9.60
CA GLU A 37 4.76 -9.83 -9.55
C GLU A 37 5.90 -10.69 -8.99
N SER A 38 7.15 -10.32 -9.29
CA SER A 38 8.33 -11.01 -8.77
C SER A 38 8.54 -10.76 -7.26
N ILE A 39 8.06 -9.63 -6.72
CA ILE A 39 8.08 -9.36 -5.27
C ILE A 39 7.19 -10.36 -4.52
N ALA A 40 6.07 -10.74 -5.12
CA ALA A 40 5.19 -11.76 -4.57
C ALA A 40 5.63 -13.21 -4.88
N CYS A 41 6.55 -13.40 -5.82
CA CYS A 41 7.09 -14.72 -6.20
C CYS A 41 7.75 -15.52 -5.05
N PRO A 42 8.54 -14.93 -4.14
CA PRO A 42 9.09 -15.68 -3.00
C PRO A 42 8.06 -16.02 -1.91
N ALA A 43 6.88 -15.38 -1.92
CA ALA A 43 5.84 -15.68 -0.94
C ALA A 43 5.00 -16.91 -1.32
N GLN A 44 4.43 -17.54 -0.31
CA GLN A 44 3.63 -18.76 -0.45
C GLN A 44 2.30 -18.64 0.29
N GLY A 45 1.32 -19.41 -0.16
CA GLY A 45 -0.03 -19.44 0.42
C GLY A 45 -0.69 -18.06 0.44
N LEU A 46 -1.46 -17.79 1.50
CA LEU A 46 -2.27 -16.59 1.64
C LEU A 46 -1.48 -15.28 1.48
N HIS A 47 -0.22 -15.25 1.90
CA HIS A 47 0.62 -14.05 1.78
C HIS A 47 0.89 -13.69 0.32
N ARG A 48 1.09 -14.69 -0.55
CA ARG A 48 1.24 -14.47 -1.99
C ARG A 48 -0.06 -13.94 -2.59
N ASP A 49 -1.19 -14.54 -2.21
CA ASP A 49 -2.49 -14.18 -2.74
C ASP A 49 -2.84 -12.73 -2.36
N CYS A 50 -2.67 -12.36 -1.08
CA CYS A 50 -2.88 -10.98 -0.62
C CYS A 50 -1.96 -9.95 -1.31
N MET A 51 -0.70 -10.30 -1.58
CA MET A 51 0.21 -9.39 -2.29
C MET A 51 -0.16 -9.24 -3.77
N MET A 52 -0.60 -10.32 -4.42
CA MET A 52 -1.07 -10.27 -5.80
C MET A 52 -2.41 -9.51 -5.94
N ASP A 53 -3.29 -9.64 -4.94
CA ASP A 53 -4.59 -8.95 -4.93
C ASP A 53 -4.46 -7.45 -4.62
N SER A 54 -3.49 -7.06 -3.79
CA SER A 54 -3.22 -5.65 -3.48
C SER A 54 -2.38 -4.93 -4.54
N MET A 55 -1.90 -5.65 -5.56
CA MET A 55 -1.14 -5.05 -6.65
C MET A 55 -2.04 -4.09 -7.44
N GLU A 56 -1.60 -2.84 -7.56
CA GLU A 56 -2.31 -1.80 -8.30
C GLU A 56 -2.43 -2.22 -9.78
N ARG A 57 -3.67 -2.42 -10.25
CA ARG A 57 -3.95 -2.87 -11.62
C ARG A 57 -4.10 -1.69 -12.57
N HIS A 58 -4.41 -0.51 -12.05
CA HIS A 58 -4.65 0.67 -12.84
C HIS A 58 -4.15 1.91 -12.10
N VAL A 59 -3.24 2.66 -12.74
CA VAL A 59 -3.03 4.05 -12.32
C VAL A 59 -4.32 4.80 -12.64
N ALA A 60 -5.03 5.27 -11.61
CA ALA A 60 -6.23 6.08 -11.81
C ALA A 60 -5.86 7.29 -12.69
N SER A 61 -6.45 7.37 -13.88
CA SER A 61 -6.27 8.51 -14.79
C SER A 61 -7.04 9.75 -14.33
N PHE A 62 -7.84 9.60 -13.27
CA PHE A 62 -8.62 10.64 -12.62
C PHE A 62 -7.99 10.99 -11.27
N GLU A 63 -8.15 12.25 -10.87
CA GLU A 63 -7.67 12.72 -9.57
C GLU A 63 -8.30 11.90 -8.43
N PRO A 64 -7.58 11.68 -7.32
CA PRO A 64 -8.11 10.96 -6.16
C PRO A 64 -9.47 11.54 -5.76
N CYS A 65 -10.44 10.67 -5.48
CA CYS A 65 -11.74 11.11 -5.01
C CYS A 65 -11.57 12.00 -3.77
N THR A 66 -12.28 13.14 -3.75
CA THR A 66 -12.28 14.01 -2.58
C THR A 66 -12.87 13.21 -1.41
N LEU A 67 -12.07 13.01 -0.37
CA LEU A 67 -12.54 12.39 0.86
C LEU A 67 -13.81 13.12 1.32
N PRO A 68 -14.88 12.39 1.67
CA PRO A 68 -16.08 13.02 2.20
C PRO A 68 -15.70 13.83 3.45
N PRO A 69 -16.46 14.90 3.75
CA PRO A 69 -16.23 15.67 4.96
C PRO A 69 -16.25 14.74 6.19
N GLN A 70 -15.47 15.12 7.21
CA GLN A 70 -15.42 14.39 8.47
C GLN A 70 -16.84 14.15 9.03
N PHE A 71 -17.05 12.95 9.56
CA PHE A 71 -18.32 12.60 10.21
C PHE A 71 -18.64 13.61 11.31
N THR A 72 -19.91 13.99 11.39
CA THR A 72 -20.41 14.74 12.53
C THR A 72 -20.29 13.90 13.81
N PRO A 73 -20.24 14.53 15.00
CA PRO A 73 -20.17 13.78 16.26
C PRO A 73 -21.31 12.77 16.43
N GLU A 74 -22.48 13.07 15.88
CA GLU A 74 -23.68 12.22 15.92
C GLU A 74 -23.53 11.00 15.01
N GLU A 75 -23.04 11.19 13.78
CA GLU A 75 -22.73 10.11 12.85
C GLU A 75 -21.62 9.20 13.39
N ALA A 76 -20.56 9.80 13.93
CA ALA A 76 -19.45 9.07 14.54
C ALA A 76 -19.93 8.19 15.71
N LYS A 77 -20.81 8.75 16.56
CA LYS A 77 -21.42 7.99 17.66
C LYS A 77 -22.31 6.85 17.14
N GLY A 78 -23.13 7.12 16.13
CA GLY A 78 -23.98 6.10 15.52
C GLY A 78 -23.18 4.95 14.89
N ILE A 79 -22.02 5.24 14.30
CA ILE A 79 -21.10 4.22 13.78
C ILE A 79 -20.52 3.38 14.92
N ALA A 80 -20.03 4.02 15.99
CA ALA A 80 -19.47 3.34 17.16
C ALA A 80 -20.50 2.44 17.86
N ASP A 81 -21.74 2.92 18.02
CA ASP A 81 -22.83 2.14 18.60
C ASP A 81 -23.15 0.90 17.75
N ARG A 82 -23.10 1.03 16.42
CA ARG A 82 -23.29 -0.09 15.48
C ARG A 82 -22.16 -1.11 15.57
N GLU A 83 -20.91 -0.66 15.62
CA GLU A 83 -19.76 -1.55 15.81
C GLU A 83 -19.87 -2.34 17.11
N ALA A 84 -20.22 -1.67 18.22
CA ALA A 84 -20.39 -2.32 19.51
C ALA A 84 -21.51 -3.38 19.50
N ASP A 85 -22.63 -3.10 18.83
CA ASP A 85 -23.73 -4.08 18.70
C ASP A 85 -23.33 -5.30 17.86
N VAL A 86 -22.56 -5.08 16.78
CA VAL A 86 -22.01 -6.17 15.96
C VAL A 86 -21.01 -7.00 16.76
N LEU A 87 -20.09 -6.38 17.49
CA LEU A 87 -19.11 -7.08 18.32
C LEU A 87 -19.80 -7.99 19.33
N ARG A 88 -20.79 -7.46 20.05
CA ARG A 88 -21.58 -8.21 21.03
C ARG A 88 -22.33 -9.39 20.40
N LYS A 89 -22.85 -9.22 19.17
CA LYS A 89 -23.51 -10.31 18.44
C LYS A 89 -22.53 -11.43 18.07
N VAL A 90 -21.31 -11.08 17.65
CA VAL A 90 -20.26 -12.05 17.35
C VAL A 90 -19.85 -12.81 18.61
N GLU A 91 -19.60 -12.12 19.73
CA GLU A 91 -19.28 -12.77 21.02
C GLU A 91 -20.35 -13.77 21.46
N ASN A 92 -21.63 -13.42 21.31
CA ASN A 92 -22.75 -14.30 21.65
C ASN A 92 -22.93 -15.49 20.69
N MET A 93 -22.29 -15.48 19.52
CA MET A 93 -22.31 -16.59 18.55
C MET A 93 -21.11 -17.53 18.72
N GLU A 94 -20.05 -17.06 19.39
CA GLU A 94 -18.83 -17.84 19.67
C GLU A 94 -18.91 -18.65 20.98
N GLY A 95 -19.92 -18.40 21.83
CA GLY A 95 -20.20 -19.12 23.08
C GLY A 95 -21.35 -20.11 22.99
#